data_AF-A0A4Q6AG35-F1
#
_entry.id   AF-A0A4Q6AG35-F1
#
_cell.length_a   1.000
_cell.length_b   1.000
_cell.length_c   1.000
_cell.angle_alpha   90.00
_cell.angle_beta   90.00
_cell.angle_gamma   90.00
#
_symmetry.space_group_name_H-M   'P 1'
#
loop_
_entity.id
_entity.type
_entity.pdbx_description
1 polymer ?
#
loop_
_entity_poly.entity_id
_entity_poly.type
_entity_poly.pdbx_seq_one_letter_code
_entity_poly.pdbx_strand_id
1 'polypeptide(L)'
;MVVVPFGPLTCVTKVTARRRSSASYSTTIRPYIQKYWDRVAEPTANGTANDFPVIRYADVLLIYAEANNELGNAGIAHQYINLVRKRARFNGTAYTNAVTDYAGLSKEQLREAIIKERKLEFVAEGQRWFDLARTGTLEAKVPQAKPGVTPAAKHYLFPIPQREIDLNPNLVQNTGY
;
A
#
# COMPACT_ATOMS: atom_id res chain seq x y z
N MET A 1 11.94 17.38 -18.15
CA MET A 1 11.29 16.74 -16.99
C MET A 1 9.93 16.24 -17.46
N VAL A 2 9.86 15.00 -17.96
CA VAL A 2 8.63 14.43 -18.51
C VAL A 2 7.78 13.95 -17.33
N VAL A 3 6.70 14.68 -17.07
CA VAL A 3 5.69 14.30 -16.09
C VAL A 3 4.86 13.19 -16.75
N VAL A 4 5.12 11.93 -16.41
CA VAL A 4 4.23 10.83 -16.81
C VAL A 4 3.00 10.92 -15.90
N PRO A 5 1.79 11.18 -16.46
CA PRO A 5 0.59 11.31 -15.66
C PRO A 5 0.21 9.93 -15.11
N PHE A 6 0.37 9.74 -13.80
CA PHE A 6 -0.21 8.59 -13.11
C PHE A 6 -1.74 8.72 -13.15
N GLY A 7 -2.38 7.88 -13.97
CA GLY A 7 -3.83 7.83 -14.10
C GLY A 7 -4.54 7.54 -12.76
N PRO A 8 -5.81 7.95 -12.61
CA PRO A 8 -6.56 7.79 -11.38
C PRO A 8 -6.71 6.30 -11.00
N LEU A 9 -6.55 6.00 -9.70
CA LEU A 9 -6.93 4.72 -9.11
C LEU A 9 -8.46 4.57 -9.22
N THR A 10 -8.91 4.04 -10.35
CA THR A 10 -10.33 3.72 -10.55
C THR A 10 -10.57 2.27 -10.16
N CYS A 11 -11.09 2.05 -8.96
CA CYS A 11 -11.87 0.85 -8.71
C CYS A 11 -13.19 1.01 -9.47
N VAL A 12 -13.31 0.36 -10.62
CA VAL A 12 -14.54 0.37 -11.42
C VAL A 12 -15.63 -0.36 -10.63
N THR A 13 -16.55 0.38 -10.03
CA THR A 13 -17.69 -0.19 -9.27
C THR A 13 -19.04 -0.05 -9.97
N LYS A 14 -19.14 0.54 -11.16
CA LYS A 14 -20.41 0.63 -11.89
C LYS A 14 -20.25 0.43 -13.40
N VAL A 15 -20.76 -0.71 -13.88
CA VAL A 15 -21.16 -0.89 -15.28
C VAL A 15 -22.68 -0.88 -15.30
N THR A 16 -23.27 0.15 -15.93
CA THR A 16 -24.72 0.29 -16.07
C THR A 16 -25.20 -0.67 -17.15
N ALA A 17 -25.66 -1.87 -16.78
CA ALA A 17 -26.27 -2.80 -17.71
C ALA A 17 -27.70 -2.33 -18.06
N ARG A 18 -27.93 -1.93 -19.31
CA ARG A 18 -29.28 -1.69 -19.86
C ARG A 18 -29.98 -3.05 -19.94
N ARG A 19 -30.99 -3.29 -19.10
CA ARG A 19 -31.58 -4.64 -18.93
C ARG A 19 -32.99 -4.74 -19.52
N ARG A 20 -33.19 -5.75 -20.37
CA ARG A 20 -34.49 -6.40 -20.57
C ARG A 20 -34.40 -7.76 -19.86
N SER A 21 -35.39 -8.08 -19.02
CA SER A 21 -35.55 -9.28 -18.16
C SER A 21 -35.10 -9.21 -16.69
N SER A 22 -35.98 -9.75 -15.85
CA SER A 22 -36.12 -9.65 -14.40
C SER A 22 -35.50 -10.83 -13.64
N ALA A 23 -34.20 -11.10 -13.83
CA ALA A 23 -33.49 -12.14 -13.07
C ALA A 23 -32.20 -11.56 -12.48
N SER A 24 -32.18 -11.08 -11.24
CA SER A 24 -31.00 -10.43 -10.63
C SER A 24 -29.78 -11.36 -10.66
N TYR A 25 -28.79 -11.06 -11.52
CA TYR A 25 -27.52 -11.77 -11.55
C TYR A 25 -26.55 -11.03 -10.62
N SER A 26 -26.06 -11.71 -9.58
CA SER A 26 -24.94 -11.22 -8.77
C SER A 26 -23.65 -11.52 -9.50
N THR A 27 -23.08 -10.53 -10.20
CA THR A 27 -21.72 -10.64 -10.74
C THR A 27 -20.72 -10.44 -9.61
N THR A 28 -20.06 -11.52 -9.19
CA THR A 28 -18.93 -11.41 -8.27
C THR A 28 -17.71 -10.90 -9.04
N ILE A 29 -17.45 -9.59 -8.94
CA ILE A 29 -16.24 -8.98 -9.52
C ILE A 29 -15.07 -9.29 -8.59
N ARG A 30 -14.07 -10.03 -9.09
CA ARG A 30 -12.79 -10.19 -8.39
C ARG A 30 -11.95 -8.94 -8.61
N PRO A 31 -11.45 -8.26 -7.56
CA PRO A 31 -10.59 -7.10 -7.75
C PRO A 31 -9.25 -7.56 -8.32
N TYR A 32 -8.80 -6.91 -9.40
CA TYR A 32 -7.48 -7.08 -9.97
C TYR A 32 -6.65 -5.81 -9.73
N ILE A 33 -5.36 -5.99 -9.49
CA ILE A 33 -4.42 -4.87 -9.36
C ILE A 33 -4.06 -4.42 -10.77
N GLN A 34 -4.22 -3.13 -11.05
CA GLN A 34 -3.94 -2.52 -12.35
C GLN A 34 -2.85 -1.45 -12.27
N LYS A 35 -2.19 -1.37 -11.11
CA LYS A 35 -1.11 -0.41 -10.88
C LYS A 35 0.09 -0.79 -11.76
N TYR A 36 0.67 0.22 -12.41
CA TYR A 36 1.74 0.09 -13.41
C TYR A 36 1.35 -0.61 -14.71
N TRP A 37 0.10 -1.03 -14.88
CA TRP A 37 -0.37 -1.53 -16.17
C TRP A 37 -0.77 -0.35 -17.06
N ASP A 38 -0.04 -0.16 -18.16
CA ASP A 38 -0.42 0.76 -19.22
C ASP A 38 -1.34 0.04 -20.21
N ARG A 39 -2.64 0.31 -20.11
CA ARG A 39 -3.64 -0.32 -20.97
C ARG A 39 -3.61 0.17 -22.42
N VAL A 40 -3.06 1.37 -22.67
CA VAL A 40 -3.01 1.95 -24.01
C VAL A 40 -1.81 1.38 -24.76
N ALA A 41 -0.65 1.38 -24.10
CA ALA A 41 0.56 0.80 -24.69
C ALA A 41 0.51 -0.73 -24.74
N GLU A 42 -0.18 -1.37 -23.78
CA GLU A 42 -0.18 -2.84 -23.64
C GLU A 42 -1.59 -3.38 -23.31
N PRO A 43 -2.48 -3.46 -24.31
CA PRO A 43 -3.88 -3.81 -24.09
C PRO A 43 -4.12 -5.28 -23.71
N THR A 44 -3.14 -6.16 -23.94
CA THR A 44 -3.25 -7.61 -23.72
C THR A 44 -2.80 -8.10 -22.34
N ALA A 45 -2.23 -7.23 -21.49
CA ALA A 45 -1.68 -7.56 -20.18
C ALA A 45 -0.54 -8.62 -20.19
N ASN A 46 0.22 -8.73 -21.28
CA ASN A 46 1.23 -9.78 -21.49
C ASN A 46 2.68 -9.36 -21.15
N GLY A 47 2.93 -8.07 -20.92
CA GLY A 47 4.28 -7.59 -20.60
C GLY A 47 4.41 -6.08 -20.78
N THR A 48 4.16 -5.32 -19.72
CA THR A 48 4.37 -3.86 -19.73
C THR A 48 5.82 -3.54 -19.41
N ALA A 49 6.49 -2.73 -20.25
CA ALA A 49 7.86 -2.26 -20.06
C ALA A 49 7.96 -1.02 -19.14
N ASN A 50 7.07 -0.91 -18.15
CA ASN A 50 7.08 0.23 -17.22
C ASN A 50 8.18 0.06 -16.17
N ASP A 51 8.86 1.16 -15.89
CA ASP A 51 9.83 1.20 -14.80
C ASP A 51 9.14 0.99 -13.45
N PHE A 52 9.66 0.05 -12.66
CA PHE A 52 9.16 -0.19 -11.31
C PHE A 52 9.91 0.70 -10.31
N PRO A 53 9.24 1.66 -9.65
CA PRO A 53 9.91 2.57 -8.74
C PRO A 53 10.32 1.84 -7.46
N VAL A 54 11.62 1.88 -7.15
CA VAL A 54 12.14 1.39 -5.85
C VAL A 54 11.93 2.42 -4.75
N ILE A 55 12.16 3.70 -5.06
CA ILE A 55 11.93 4.85 -4.17
C ILE A 55 11.21 5.92 -4.97
N ARG A 56 10.23 6.58 -4.35
CA ARG A 56 9.52 7.70 -4.95
C ARG A 56 9.19 8.78 -3.93
N TYR A 57 8.93 9.98 -4.42
CA TYR A 57 8.78 11.16 -3.57
C TYR A 57 7.70 11.02 -2.49
N ALA A 58 6.58 10.33 -2.77
CA ALA A 58 5.55 10.10 -1.75
C ALA A 58 6.05 9.29 -0.55
N ASP A 59 7.03 8.41 -0.74
CA ASP A 59 7.63 7.65 0.37
C ASP A 59 8.43 8.56 1.29
N VAL A 60 9.23 9.45 0.70
CA VAL A 60 9.98 10.48 1.45
C VAL A 60 9.02 11.37 2.25
N LEU A 61 7.90 11.81 1.65
CA LEU A 61 6.89 12.60 2.35
C LEU A 61 6.27 11.85 3.53
N LEU A 62 5.94 10.57 3.37
CA LEU A 62 5.31 9.77 4.42
C LEU A 62 6.31 9.36 5.51
N ILE A 63 7.56 9.07 5.18
CA ILE A 63 8.65 8.84 6.14
C ILE A 63 8.87 10.11 6.97
N TYR A 64 8.92 11.27 6.32
CA TYR A 64 9.09 12.54 7.03
C TYR A 64 7.90 12.87 7.93
N ALA A 65 6.67 12.58 7.47
CA ALA A 65 5.47 12.72 8.29
C ALA A 65 5.50 11.78 9.51
N GLU A 66 5.89 10.52 9.32
CA GLU A 66 6.01 9.52 10.39
C GLU A 66 7.04 9.95 11.44
N ALA A 67 8.24 10.32 11.01
CA ALA A 67 9.30 10.80 11.90
C ALA A 67 8.86 12.03 12.70
N ASN A 68 8.22 13.02 12.06
CA ASN A 68 7.73 14.20 12.75
C ASN A 68 6.61 13.88 13.74
N ASN A 69 5.71 12.93 13.43
CA ASN A 69 4.71 12.48 14.38
C ASN A 69 5.36 11.88 15.62
N GLU A 70 6.37 11.01 15.44
CA GLU A 70 7.09 10.40 16.56
C GLU A 70 7.85 11.40 17.43
N LEU A 71 8.39 12.45 16.81
CA LEU A 71 9.04 13.57 17.50
C LEU A 71 8.06 14.54 18.19
N GLY A 72 6.74 14.37 17.99
CA GLY A 72 5.71 15.25 18.57
C GLY A 72 5.39 16.49 17.73
N ASN A 73 5.96 16.61 16.53
CA ASN A 73 5.71 17.71 15.60
C ASN A 73 4.45 17.45 14.76
N ALA A 74 3.29 17.34 15.42
CA ALA A 74 2.03 16.95 14.77
C ALA A 74 1.64 17.90 13.62
N GLY A 75 1.87 19.21 13.74
CA GLY A 75 1.57 20.17 12.67
C GLY A 75 2.34 19.87 11.38
N ILE A 76 3.63 19.56 11.49
CA ILE A 76 4.49 19.17 10.35
C ILE A 76 4.01 17.82 9.82
N ALA A 77 3.76 16.83 10.67
CA ALA A 77 3.29 15.53 10.23
C ALA A 77 1.99 15.61 9.41
N HIS A 78 1.00 16.40 9.85
CA HIS A 78 -0.24 16.66 9.12
C HIS A 78 0.00 17.32 7.77
N GLN A 79 0.92 18.30 7.70
CA GLN A 79 1.25 18.98 6.45
C GLN A 79 1.71 17.97 5.38
N TYR A 80 2.65 17.08 5.73
CA TYR A 80 3.29 16.20 4.75
C TYR A 80 2.44 15.00 4.33
N ILE A 81 1.65 14.40 5.25
CA ILE A 81 0.66 13.38 4.85
C ILE A 81 -0.41 13.96 3.91
N ASN A 82 -0.84 15.20 4.15
CA ASN A 82 -1.86 15.85 3.34
C ASN A 82 -1.35 16.24 1.94
N LEU A 83 -0.04 16.39 1.73
CA LEU A 83 0.51 16.54 0.37
C LEU A 83 0.24 15.31 -0.50
N VAL A 84 0.39 14.11 0.07
CA VAL A 84 0.09 12.85 -0.62
C VAL A 84 -1.40 12.73 -0.92
N ARG A 85 -2.25 13.03 0.08
CA ARG A 85 -3.72 13.00 -0.06
C ARG A 85 -4.21 14.01 -1.08
N LYS A 86 -3.66 15.24 -1.10
CA LYS A 86 -3.98 16.26 -2.10
C LYS A 86 -3.64 15.78 -3.51
N ARG A 87 -2.48 15.15 -3.71
CA ARG A 87 -2.12 14.57 -5.01
C ARG A 87 -3.11 13.49 -5.44
N ALA A 88 -3.52 12.62 -4.53
CA ALA A 88 -4.47 11.54 -4.82
C ALA A 88 -5.88 12.05 -5.24
N ARG A 89 -6.24 13.29 -4.93
CA ARG A 89 -7.49 13.93 -5.39
C ARG A 89 -7.49 14.28 -6.87
N PHE A 90 -6.32 14.39 -7.50
CA PHE A 90 -6.22 14.82 -8.88
C PHE A 90 -6.59 13.67 -9.83
N ASN A 91 -7.63 13.87 -10.64
CA ASN A 91 -8.10 12.85 -11.58
C ASN A 91 -7.52 12.99 -13.00
N GLY A 92 -6.54 13.87 -13.19
CA GLY A 92 -5.99 14.23 -14.50
C GLY A 92 -6.45 15.60 -15.02
N THR A 93 -7.59 16.12 -14.54
CA THR A 93 -8.14 17.40 -14.99
C THR A 93 -8.43 18.35 -13.83
N ALA A 94 -8.98 17.84 -12.73
CA ALA A 94 -9.34 18.64 -11.58
C ALA A 94 -9.07 17.90 -10.26
N TYR A 95 -9.00 18.66 -9.17
CA TYR A 95 -8.99 18.12 -7.84
C TYR A 95 -10.42 17.77 -7.41
N THR A 96 -10.59 16.55 -6.91
CA THR A 96 -11.87 16.04 -6.40
C THR A 96 -11.90 16.04 -4.87
N ASN A 97 -13.09 15.95 -4.28
CA ASN A 97 -13.26 15.82 -2.83
C ASN A 97 -13.27 14.36 -2.36
N ALA A 98 -12.65 13.44 -3.12
CA ALA A 98 -12.71 12.00 -2.85
C ALA A 98 -12.05 11.59 -1.51
N VAL A 99 -11.08 12.37 -1.03
CA VAL A 99 -10.28 12.07 0.16
C VAL A 99 -10.06 13.38 0.93
N THR A 100 -10.54 13.54 2.16
CA THR A 100 -10.40 14.81 2.93
C THR A 100 -9.03 14.94 3.61
N ASP A 101 -8.59 16.14 3.98
CA ASP A 101 -7.34 16.31 4.72
C ASP A 101 -7.50 15.82 6.18
N TYR A 102 -6.43 15.26 6.74
CA TYR A 102 -6.39 14.99 8.17
C TYR A 102 -6.09 16.29 8.93
N ALA A 103 -6.76 16.49 10.06
CA ALA A 103 -6.53 17.62 10.94
C ALA A 103 -6.87 17.22 12.40
N GLY A 104 -6.14 17.80 13.37
CA GLY A 104 -6.45 17.67 14.79
C GLY A 104 -6.32 16.26 15.36
N LEU A 105 -5.60 15.36 14.69
CA LEU A 105 -5.38 14.00 15.21
C LEU A 105 -4.37 14.02 16.36
N SER A 106 -4.63 13.22 17.39
CA SER A 106 -3.62 12.87 18.40
C SER A 106 -2.43 12.15 17.76
N LYS A 107 -1.30 12.06 18.48
CA LYS A 107 -0.10 11.36 18.01
C LYS A 107 -0.39 9.92 17.58
N GLU A 108 -1.20 9.22 18.36
CA GLU A 108 -1.59 7.82 18.12
C GLU A 108 -2.49 7.72 16.89
N GLN A 109 -3.51 8.57 16.79
CA GLN A 109 -4.41 8.61 15.63
C GLN A 109 -3.67 9.00 14.35
N LEU A 110 -2.72 9.93 14.43
CA LEU A 110 -1.92 10.36 13.30
C LEU A 110 -0.95 9.25 12.86
N ARG A 111 -0.36 8.50 13.81
CA ARG A 111 0.44 7.31 13.50
C ARG A 111 -0.37 6.29 12.71
N GLU A 112 -1.58 5.98 13.17
CA GLU A 112 -2.47 5.05 12.46
C GLU A 112 -2.89 5.58 11.09
N ALA A 113 -3.17 6.89 10.98
CA ALA A 113 -3.50 7.54 9.72
C ALA A 113 -2.33 7.46 8.71
N ILE A 114 -1.09 7.67 9.16
CA ILE A 114 0.12 7.55 8.33
C ILE A 114 0.31 6.12 7.86
N ILE A 115 0.22 5.12 8.75
CA ILE A 115 0.34 3.70 8.38
C ILE A 115 -0.77 3.28 7.39
N LYS A 116 -1.99 3.80 7.58
CA LYS A 116 -3.11 3.59 6.66
C LYS A 116 -2.83 4.25 5.30
N GLU A 117 -2.30 5.46 5.26
CA GLU A 117 -1.97 6.14 4.01
C GLU A 117 -0.87 5.40 3.26
N ARG A 118 0.20 4.97 3.95
CA ARG A 118 1.27 4.12 3.38
C ARG A 118 0.69 2.85 2.76
N LYS A 119 -0.23 2.16 3.45
CA LYS A 119 -0.93 0.96 2.93
C LYS A 119 -1.63 1.23 1.59
N LEU A 120 -2.33 2.35 1.47
CA LEU A 120 -3.12 2.69 0.29
C LEU A 120 -2.22 3.16 -0.85
N GLU A 121 -1.26 4.02 -0.53
CA GLU A 121 -0.35 4.65 -1.48
C GLU A 121 0.60 3.61 -2.12
N PHE A 122 1.18 2.69 -1.32
CA PHE A 122 2.16 1.69 -1.77
C PHE A 122 1.57 0.30 -2.04
N VAL A 123 0.27 0.21 -2.36
CA VAL A 123 -0.32 -1.08 -2.77
C VAL A 123 0.46 -1.64 -3.97
N ALA A 124 0.80 -2.93 -3.92
CA ALA A 124 1.58 -3.63 -4.95
C ALA A 124 3.02 -3.12 -5.18
N GLU A 125 3.61 -2.40 -4.23
CA GLU A 125 5.00 -1.89 -4.31
C GLU A 125 5.97 -2.61 -3.35
N GLY A 126 5.62 -3.79 -2.85
CA GLY A 126 6.50 -4.58 -1.97
C GLY A 126 6.71 -4.04 -0.54
N GLN A 127 6.16 -2.88 -0.18
CA GLN A 127 6.42 -2.26 1.13
C GLN A 127 5.59 -2.84 2.29
N ARG A 128 4.44 -3.46 2.01
CA ARG A 128 3.45 -3.77 3.05
C ARG A 128 3.95 -4.75 4.12
N TRP A 129 4.76 -5.73 3.75
CA TRP A 129 5.29 -6.69 4.73
C TRP A 129 6.24 -6.00 5.70
N PHE A 130 7.14 -5.15 5.21
CA PHE A 130 8.08 -4.39 6.04
C PHE A 130 7.34 -3.44 7.01
N ASP A 131 6.29 -2.76 6.55
CA ASP A 131 5.45 -1.93 7.41
C ASP A 131 4.78 -2.74 8.54
N LEU A 132 4.28 -3.95 8.24
CA LEU A 132 3.66 -4.81 9.25
C LEU A 132 4.70 -5.38 10.24
N ALA A 133 5.86 -5.77 9.74
CA ALA A 133 6.93 -6.33 10.55
C ALA A 133 7.48 -5.29 11.53
N ARG A 134 7.86 -4.10 11.05
CA ARG A 134 8.43 -3.03 11.90
C ARG A 134 7.45 -2.47 12.92
N THR A 135 6.14 -2.51 12.63
CA THR A 135 5.10 -2.03 13.56
C THR A 135 4.59 -3.11 14.50
N GLY A 136 5.08 -4.35 14.39
CA GLY A 136 4.61 -5.45 15.24
C GLY A 136 3.17 -5.90 14.91
N THR A 137 2.57 -5.47 13.81
CA THR A 137 1.13 -5.68 13.55
C THR A 137 0.81 -6.84 12.61
N LEU A 138 1.81 -7.63 12.23
CA LEU A 138 1.67 -8.71 11.25
C LEU A 138 0.66 -9.77 11.70
N GLU A 139 0.77 -10.27 12.93
CA GLU A 139 -0.14 -11.29 13.49
C GLU A 139 -1.59 -10.80 13.58
N ALA A 140 -1.79 -9.52 13.88
CA ALA A 140 -3.13 -8.94 13.98
C ALA A 140 -3.76 -8.65 12.59
N LYS A 141 -2.97 -8.21 11.60
CA LYS A 141 -3.49 -7.68 10.34
C LYS A 141 -3.58 -8.71 9.21
N VAL A 142 -2.72 -9.73 9.18
CA VAL A 142 -2.74 -10.74 8.11
C VAL A 142 -3.99 -11.62 8.15
N PRO A 143 -4.42 -12.18 9.31
CA PRO A 143 -5.64 -13.00 9.36
C PRO A 143 -6.90 -12.23 8.95
N GLN A 144 -6.94 -10.92 9.22
CA GLN A 144 -8.03 -10.02 8.80
C GLN A 144 -8.12 -9.89 7.27
N ALA A 145 -6.98 -9.90 6.58
CA ALA A 145 -6.91 -9.76 5.13
C ALA A 145 -7.01 -11.11 4.40
N LYS A 146 -6.50 -12.18 5.02
CA LYS A 146 -6.51 -13.54 4.47
C LYS A 146 -6.91 -14.53 5.57
N PRO A 147 -8.22 -14.78 5.76
CA PRO A 147 -8.71 -15.76 6.72
C PRO A 147 -8.05 -17.13 6.49
N GLY A 148 -7.68 -17.81 7.58
CA GLY A 148 -7.00 -19.11 7.56
C GLY A 148 -5.47 -19.04 7.46
N VAL A 149 -4.89 -17.83 7.33
CA VAL A 149 -3.44 -17.63 7.51
C VAL A 149 -3.19 -17.07 8.89
N THR A 150 -2.42 -17.82 9.69
CA THR A 150 -2.05 -17.44 11.06
C THR A 150 -0.53 -17.24 11.13
N PRO A 151 -0.05 -16.00 11.02
CA PRO A 151 1.35 -15.71 11.29
C PRO A 151 1.70 -15.93 12.76
N ALA A 152 3.00 -16.03 13.04
CA ALA A 152 3.55 -16.23 14.36
C ALA A 152 4.80 -15.34 14.52
N ALA A 153 5.28 -15.17 15.75
CA ALA A 153 6.42 -14.31 16.08
C ALA A 153 7.69 -14.57 15.24
N LYS A 154 7.92 -15.82 14.80
CA LYS A 154 9.05 -16.14 13.92
C LYS A 154 8.96 -15.49 12.53
N HIS A 155 7.75 -15.30 12.00
CA HIS A 155 7.50 -14.78 10.65
C HIS A 155 7.79 -13.28 10.47
N TYR A 156 8.30 -12.60 11.50
CA TYR A 156 8.85 -11.24 11.40
C TYR A 156 10.25 -11.22 10.78
N LEU A 157 10.96 -12.35 10.77
CA LEU A 157 12.27 -12.52 10.15
C LEU A 157 12.21 -13.66 9.13
N PHE A 158 13.05 -13.58 8.09
CA PHE A 158 13.20 -14.71 7.17
C PHE A 158 14.11 -15.78 7.80
N PRO A 159 13.86 -17.08 7.54
CA PRO A 159 14.79 -18.13 7.95
C PRO A 159 16.12 -17.95 7.23
N ILE A 160 17.22 -18.16 7.95
CA ILE A 160 18.53 -18.31 7.32
C ILE A 160 18.52 -19.64 6.56
N PRO A 161 18.93 -19.69 5.28
CA PRO A 161 18.94 -20.93 4.52
C PRO A 161 19.79 -22.01 5.22
N GLN A 162 19.26 -23.23 5.33
CA GLN A 162 19.90 -24.31 6.10
C GLN A 162 21.34 -24.57 5.65
N ARG A 163 21.60 -24.51 4.34
CA ARG A 163 22.95 -24.64 3.78
C ARG A 163 23.96 -23.67 4.40
N GLU A 164 23.57 -22.42 4.66
CA GLU A 164 24.48 -21.42 5.23
C GLU A 164 24.78 -21.70 6.71
N ILE A 165 23.81 -22.27 7.43
CA ILE A 165 23.97 -22.75 8.82
C ILE A 165 24.93 -23.95 8.84
N ASP A 166 24.75 -24.90 7.93
CA ASP A 166 25.59 -26.11 7.85
C ASP A 166 27.05 -25.77 7.48
N LEU A 167 27.26 -24.72 6.67
CA LEU A 167 28.58 -24.28 6.22
C LEU A 167 29.34 -23.46 7.27
N ASN A 168 28.64 -22.70 8.11
CA ASN A 168 29.26 -21.83 9.11
C ASN A 168 28.73 -22.12 10.51
N PRO A 169 29.48 -22.86 11.36
CA PRO A 169 29.02 -23.24 12.70
C PRO A 169 28.88 -22.04 13.65
N ASN A 170 29.40 -20.86 13.31
CA ASN A 170 29.19 -19.64 14.08
C ASN A 170 27.87 -18.92 13.73
N LEU A 171 27.17 -19.35 12.68
CA LEU A 171 25.92 -18.76 12.24
C LEU A 171 24.76 -19.41 13.00
N VAL A 172 24.05 -18.61 13.81
CA VAL A 172 22.92 -19.07 14.61
C VAL A 172 21.61 -18.75 13.90
N GLN A 173 20.69 -19.71 13.87
CA GLN A 173 19.36 -19.53 13.26
C GLN A 173 18.48 -18.53 14.03
N ASN A 174 17.59 -17.85 13.30
CA ASN A 174 16.56 -17.00 13.89
C ASN A 174 15.60 -17.82 14.76
N THR A 175 15.14 -17.25 15.88
CA THR A 175 14.29 -17.95 16.84
C THR A 175 13.01 -18.51 16.19
N GLY A 176 12.78 -19.82 16.36
CA GLY A 176 11.57 -20.51 15.91
C GLY A 176 11.66 -21.18 14.53
N TYR A 177 12.82 -21.12 13.88
CA TYR A 177 13.14 -21.82 12.63
C TYR A 177 14.08 -23.00 12.84
#